data_AF-A0A7D9DQY3-F1
#
_entry.id   AF-A0A7D9DQY3-F1
#
_cell.length_a   1.000
_cell.length_b   1.000
_cell.length_c   1.000
_cell.angle_alpha   90.00
_cell.angle_beta   90.00
_cell.angle_gamma   90.00
#
_symmetry.space_group_name_H-M   'P 1'
#
loop_
_entity.id
_entity.type
_entity.pdbx_description
1 polymer ?
#
loop_
_entity_poly.entity_id
_entity_poly.type
_entity_poly.pdbx_seq_one_letter_code
_entity_poly.pdbx_strand_id
1 'polypeptide(L)'
;GRKNNSITWTLPSNDFPVEPYGDPHWASNLGDAPILDFRVQIATAEDFQQTKAHWSFRLQSKRPLKKLMVDDQGCDMLKPGIGNIAYVKDIQTEKIVTTGYRCSIFAGFQHSLTGFGWHKMNSCLNKPCASGYAFWDHPQGDVQVDFYGSFSFSVSGNHSGLTHDATAFVGCSPNQKCCGCFGPVGGTDDYCSPDCTAKNGGTVKKNTYTWFWVRTSTPKRVWNKCMEYKVTNENGDMVSYRLFDGNTTPEKGNCPRNEALLNEGIVVVPDAETEKKLPEIPGLLEYRKDTKELYLRANKTWKIIAPKKKILEKTSAIVPKLKSIEEKLQKQNRTLSKVFKSDIVQLKMELKSEVSQLKTGLKINVTQLENENTELKSDITKLKANKTRLEDNISGIKKVIENMNDTLNNLVSLAKDPRFSESVILSEKLYYDQLLKSWIGGFTYSSLCWRATRDGWASSTFHSNCDNKKPTVTLVKVGSYIFGGYATESWEGSLQSKQAPGSFIFSLRNKENLPPFKAPLIDQNTRWAIDAENRYGPSFGGGHDMHISNDAASNTGSYTDFNFYYQAPSGVSDTSSILAGTYQFQPTEVEVFHII
;
A
#
# COMPACT_ATOMS: atom_id res chain seq x y z
N GLY A 1 1.70 -6.81 26.77
CA GLY A 1 0.44 -7.46 26.34
C GLY A 1 0.65 -8.32 25.11
N ARG A 2 -0.14 -9.40 24.96
CA ARG A 2 -0.12 -10.35 23.81
C ARG A 2 -0.84 -9.84 22.55
N LYS A 3 -1.42 -8.64 22.59
CA LYS A 3 -2.23 -8.03 21.51
C LYS A 3 -1.86 -6.55 21.38
N ASN A 4 -2.11 -5.98 20.21
CA ASN A 4 -1.91 -4.56 19.90
C ASN A 4 -3.01 -3.69 20.56
N ASN A 5 -3.25 -3.92 21.85
CA ASN A 5 -4.23 -3.26 22.70
C ASN A 5 -3.60 -3.07 24.09
N SER A 6 -4.16 -2.18 24.88
CA SER A 6 -3.50 -1.65 26.06
C SER A 6 -3.67 -2.54 27.30
N ILE A 7 -3.29 -3.83 27.20
CA ILE A 7 -3.45 -4.84 28.27
C ILE A 7 -2.87 -4.37 29.62
N THR A 8 -1.77 -3.60 29.60
CA THR A 8 -1.18 -3.05 30.83
C THR A 8 -2.18 -2.20 31.62
N TRP A 9 -3.07 -1.47 30.96
CA TRP A 9 -4.07 -0.62 31.61
C TRP A 9 -5.30 -1.39 32.08
N THR A 10 -5.54 -2.58 31.53
CA THR A 10 -6.70 -3.42 31.87
C THR A 10 -6.35 -4.49 32.91
N LEU A 11 -5.19 -4.40 33.56
CA LEU A 11 -4.79 -5.35 34.60
C LEU A 11 -5.67 -5.16 35.83
N PRO A 12 -6.41 -6.19 36.28
CA PRO A 12 -7.27 -6.09 37.45
C PRO A 12 -6.43 -5.91 38.73
N SER A 13 -7.01 -5.27 39.74
CA SER A 13 -6.47 -5.27 41.10
C SER A 13 -7.39 -6.00 42.08
N ASN A 14 -6.77 -6.68 43.06
CA ASN A 14 -7.45 -7.42 44.11
C ASN A 14 -6.65 -7.35 45.43
N ASP A 15 -7.17 -7.92 46.52
CA ASP A 15 -6.51 -7.90 47.84
C ASP A 15 -5.53 -9.06 48.07
N PHE A 16 -5.23 -9.87 47.05
CA PHE A 16 -4.29 -10.97 47.13
C PHE A 16 -2.94 -10.56 46.53
N PRO A 17 -1.82 -10.97 47.14
CA PRO A 17 -0.51 -10.76 46.53
C PRO A 17 -0.33 -11.66 45.31
N VAL A 18 0.40 -11.17 44.31
CA VAL A 18 0.77 -11.96 43.13
C VAL A 18 1.75 -13.07 43.53
N GLU A 19 1.36 -14.32 43.33
CA GLU A 19 2.26 -15.46 43.50
C GLU A 19 3.33 -15.48 42.38
N PRO A 20 4.53 -16.05 42.62
CA PRO A 20 5.62 -16.08 41.62
C PRO A 20 5.25 -16.61 40.23
N TYR A 21 4.18 -17.39 40.11
CA TYR A 21 3.66 -17.96 38.85
C TYR A 21 2.15 -17.76 38.68
N GLY A 22 1.53 -16.90 39.49
CA GLY A 22 0.10 -16.60 39.42
C GLY A 22 -0.25 -15.66 38.27
N ASP A 23 -1.55 -15.55 37.97
CA ASP A 23 -2.04 -14.62 36.95
C ASP A 23 -1.66 -13.17 37.28
N PRO A 24 -1.26 -12.37 36.27
CA PRO A 24 -0.83 -11.00 36.51
C PRO A 24 -2.00 -10.13 36.97
N HIS A 25 -1.88 -9.59 38.18
CA HIS A 25 -2.80 -8.62 38.77
C HIS A 25 -2.00 -7.66 39.67
N TRP A 26 -2.67 -6.65 40.21
CA TRP A 26 -2.10 -5.81 41.25
C TRP A 26 -2.75 -6.07 42.60
N ALA A 27 -1.94 -5.98 43.64
CA ALA A 27 -2.37 -6.26 45.00
C ALA A 27 -2.64 -4.95 45.75
N SER A 28 -3.91 -4.60 45.99
CA SER A 28 -4.32 -3.41 46.77
C SER A 28 -3.96 -3.53 48.25
N ASN A 29 -3.81 -4.75 48.77
CA ASN A 29 -3.31 -5.00 50.13
C ASN A 29 -1.90 -4.43 50.39
N LEU A 30 -1.12 -4.14 49.34
CA LEU A 30 0.19 -3.50 49.42
C LEU A 30 0.12 -1.97 49.32
N GLY A 31 -1.08 -1.38 49.19
CA GLY A 31 -1.26 0.06 48.99
C GLY A 31 -0.58 0.94 50.05
N ASP A 32 -0.63 0.55 51.32
CA ASP A 32 0.03 1.27 52.42
C ASP A 32 1.51 0.97 52.58
N ALA A 33 2.04 -0.02 51.86
CA ALA A 33 3.43 -0.42 52.00
C ALA A 33 4.35 0.74 51.56
N PRO A 34 5.30 1.17 52.41
CA PRO A 34 6.24 2.22 52.05
C PRO A 34 7.24 1.68 51.02
N ILE A 35 7.22 2.25 49.82
CA ILE A 35 8.14 1.91 48.75
C ILE A 35 9.23 2.96 48.62
N LEU A 36 10.42 2.48 48.26
CA LEU A 36 11.60 3.33 48.01
C LEU A 36 12.20 3.08 46.62
N ASP A 37 11.99 1.88 46.09
CA ASP A 37 12.43 1.47 44.76
C ASP A 37 11.21 0.95 43.99
N PHE A 38 11.02 1.43 42.75
CA PHE A 38 10.04 0.89 41.79
C PHE A 38 10.77 0.43 40.53
N ARG A 39 10.63 -0.84 40.17
CA ARG A 39 11.37 -1.45 39.07
C ARG A 39 10.43 -1.85 37.95
N VAL A 40 10.87 -1.60 36.72
CA VAL A 40 10.17 -1.94 35.48
C VAL A 40 11.08 -2.82 34.63
N GLN A 41 10.54 -3.92 34.13
CA GLN A 41 11.27 -4.89 33.34
C GLN A 41 10.46 -5.28 32.11
N ILE A 42 11.08 -5.22 30.93
CA ILE A 42 10.49 -5.55 29.63
C ILE A 42 11.14 -6.84 29.10
N ALA A 43 10.32 -7.80 28.68
CA ALA A 43 10.75 -9.06 28.06
C ALA A 43 10.00 -9.32 26.74
N THR A 44 10.58 -10.16 25.87
CA THR A 44 9.96 -10.58 24.59
C THR A 44 9.16 -11.87 24.69
N ALA A 45 9.34 -12.62 25.75
CA ALA A 45 8.59 -13.81 26.09
C ALA A 45 8.03 -13.67 27.51
N GLU A 46 7.07 -14.53 27.86
CA GLU A 46 6.53 -14.61 29.21
C GLU A 46 7.59 -15.02 30.23
N ASP A 47 8.61 -15.76 29.77
CA ASP A 47 9.80 -16.06 30.54
C ASP A 47 10.65 -14.81 30.82
N PHE A 48 10.80 -14.51 32.12
CA PHE A 48 11.60 -13.39 32.62
C PHE A 48 13.08 -13.49 32.23
N GLN A 49 13.59 -14.66 31.84
CA GLN A 49 14.97 -14.84 31.37
C GLN A 49 15.25 -14.08 30.06
N GLN A 50 14.23 -13.75 29.26
CA GLN A 50 14.39 -13.03 27.99
C GLN A 50 14.24 -11.51 28.12
N THR A 51 14.84 -10.96 29.17
CA THR A 51 14.78 -9.52 29.45
C THR A 51 15.51 -8.69 28.40
N LYS A 52 14.89 -7.61 27.92
CA LYS A 52 15.45 -6.70 26.92
C LYS A 52 15.73 -5.30 27.44
N ALA A 53 14.98 -4.85 28.44
CA ALA A 53 15.22 -3.58 29.12
C ALA A 53 14.75 -3.69 30.55
N HIS A 54 15.52 -3.12 31.48
CA HIS A 54 15.26 -3.34 32.89
C HIS A 54 15.89 -2.27 33.76
N TRP A 55 15.05 -1.45 34.38
CA TRP A 55 15.48 -0.32 35.20
C TRP A 55 14.71 -0.23 36.52
N SER A 56 15.26 0.54 37.45
CA SER A 56 14.59 0.91 38.69
C SER A 56 14.67 2.39 38.97
N PHE A 57 13.56 2.96 39.41
CA PHE A 57 13.47 4.30 39.98
C PHE A 57 13.78 4.21 41.47
N ARG A 58 14.81 4.92 41.92
CA ARG A 58 15.01 5.22 43.33
C ARG A 58 14.26 6.50 43.66
N LEU A 59 13.38 6.47 44.66
CA LEU A 59 12.70 7.67 45.14
C LEU A 59 13.57 8.42 46.18
N GLN A 60 13.45 9.75 46.27
CA GLN A 60 14.19 10.53 47.28
C GLN A 60 13.72 10.20 48.71
N SER A 61 12.42 10.02 48.88
CA SER A 61 11.80 9.65 50.16
C SER A 61 10.88 8.45 49.99
N LYS A 62 10.71 7.67 51.07
CA LYS A 62 9.73 6.58 51.10
C LYS A 62 8.32 7.16 50.95
N ARG A 63 7.48 6.54 50.13
CA ARG A 63 6.05 6.86 50.06
C ARG A 63 5.19 5.60 49.97
N PRO A 64 3.94 5.62 50.43
CA PRO A 64 3.02 4.49 50.26
C PRO A 64 2.84 4.15 48.77
N LEU A 65 2.75 2.86 48.43
CA LEU A 65 2.53 2.39 47.06
C LEU A 65 1.27 3.01 46.44
N LYS A 66 0.20 3.20 47.22
CA LYS A 66 -1.04 3.86 46.78
C LYS A 66 -0.87 5.31 46.32
N LYS A 67 0.29 5.91 46.54
CA LYS A 67 0.68 7.25 46.06
C LYS A 67 1.78 7.18 44.99
N LEU A 68 1.88 6.09 44.25
CA LEU A 68 2.93 5.90 43.25
C LEU A 68 2.90 6.94 42.13
N MET A 69 1.70 7.28 41.62
CA MET A 69 1.51 8.08 40.39
C MET A 69 1.29 9.57 40.61
N VAL A 70 1.08 10.01 41.84
CA VAL A 70 0.90 11.44 42.15
C VAL A 70 1.52 11.67 43.51
N ASP A 71 2.58 12.46 43.50
CA ASP A 71 3.28 13.00 44.65
C ASP A 71 3.55 14.45 44.24
N ASP A 72 3.16 15.44 45.04
CA ASP A 72 3.34 16.88 44.76
C ASP A 72 4.84 17.28 44.62
N GLN A 73 5.71 16.28 44.68
CA GLN A 73 7.16 16.33 44.59
C GLN A 73 7.59 15.62 43.29
N GLY A 74 7.85 16.39 42.24
CA GLY A 74 8.65 15.96 41.08
C GLY A 74 7.92 15.82 39.75
N CYS A 75 6.69 15.29 39.72
CA CYS A 75 5.81 15.46 38.55
C CYS A 75 4.87 16.64 38.81
N ASP A 76 4.54 17.42 37.77
CA ASP A 76 3.54 18.48 37.87
C ASP A 76 2.22 17.87 38.40
N MET A 77 1.49 18.58 39.28
CA MET A 77 0.20 18.13 39.80
C MET A 77 -0.80 17.81 38.68
N LEU A 78 -0.64 18.46 37.52
CA LEU A 78 -1.43 18.25 36.32
C LEU A 78 -0.91 17.11 35.41
N LYS A 79 0.20 16.45 35.76
CA LYS A 79 0.81 15.38 34.96
C LYS A 79 1.02 14.12 35.81
N PRO A 80 0.06 13.19 35.84
CA PRO A 80 0.20 11.95 36.60
C PRO A 80 1.43 11.16 36.11
N GLY A 81 2.22 10.67 37.07
CA GLY A 81 3.51 10.05 36.80
C GLY A 81 4.28 9.64 38.05
N ILE A 82 5.35 8.88 37.87
CA ILE A 82 6.25 8.55 38.97
C ILE A 82 7.19 9.73 39.18
N GLY A 83 6.83 10.59 40.13
CA GLY A 83 7.65 11.74 40.57
C GLY A 83 8.63 11.39 41.68
N ASN A 84 9.38 12.40 42.14
CA ASN A 84 10.34 12.33 43.24
C ASN A 84 11.49 11.34 43.01
N ILE A 85 11.91 11.17 41.76
CA ILE A 85 12.99 10.25 41.39
C ILE A 85 14.34 10.87 41.77
N ALA A 86 15.10 10.18 42.61
CA ALA A 86 16.47 10.51 42.99
C ALA A 86 17.45 10.14 41.87
N TYR A 87 17.34 8.90 41.38
CA TYR A 87 18.14 8.39 40.27
C TYR A 87 17.45 7.19 39.61
N VAL A 88 17.88 6.88 38.38
CA VAL A 88 17.51 5.66 37.66
C VAL A 88 18.71 4.73 37.58
N LYS A 89 18.50 3.46 37.93
CA LYS A 89 19.51 2.41 37.81
C LYS A 89 19.13 1.43 36.71
N ASP A 90 20.03 1.20 35.75
CA ASP A 90 19.94 0.07 34.82
C ASP A 90 20.39 -1.19 35.57
N ILE A 91 19.49 -2.17 35.67
CA ILE A 91 19.74 -3.38 36.45
C ILE A 91 20.56 -4.40 35.65
N GLN A 92 20.56 -4.35 34.32
CA GLN A 92 21.38 -5.26 33.51
C GLN A 92 22.86 -4.92 33.62
N THR A 93 23.18 -3.65 33.80
CA THR A 93 24.56 -3.18 33.97
C THR A 93 24.92 -2.82 35.41
N GLU A 94 23.94 -2.82 36.32
CA GLU A 94 24.03 -2.38 37.71
C GLU A 94 24.50 -0.91 37.87
N LYS A 95 24.44 -0.10 36.80
CA LYS A 95 24.89 1.31 36.80
C LYS A 95 23.76 2.29 37.05
N ILE A 96 24.09 3.40 37.71
CA ILE A 96 23.22 4.58 37.75
C ILE A 96 23.34 5.30 36.41
N VAL A 97 22.24 5.32 35.64
CA VAL A 97 22.23 5.87 34.27
C VAL A 97 21.86 7.35 34.24
N THR A 98 21.16 7.86 35.25
CA THR A 98 20.88 9.29 35.38
C THR A 98 20.52 9.64 36.83
N THR A 99 21.01 10.78 37.28
CA THR A 99 20.64 11.43 38.56
C THR A 99 19.84 12.72 38.34
N GLY A 100 19.68 13.17 37.09
CA GLY A 100 18.97 14.39 36.69
C GLY A 100 17.50 14.17 36.37
N TYR A 101 17.10 12.93 36.09
CA TYR A 101 15.72 12.54 35.80
C TYR A 101 14.82 12.59 37.04
N ARG A 102 13.68 13.29 36.94
CA ARG A 102 12.80 13.57 38.09
C ARG A 102 11.39 13.02 37.96
N CYS A 103 10.87 12.88 36.73
CA CYS A 103 9.47 12.52 36.51
C CYS A 103 9.27 11.62 35.29
N SER A 104 8.69 10.43 35.52
CA SER A 104 8.10 9.61 34.45
C SER A 104 6.64 9.98 34.29
N ILE A 105 6.35 10.82 33.29
CA ILE A 105 5.01 11.24 32.93
C ILE A 105 4.32 10.06 32.26
N PHE A 106 3.22 9.68 32.85
CA PHE A 106 2.43 8.58 32.35
C PHE A 106 1.52 9.03 31.23
N ALA A 107 0.71 10.07 31.45
CA ALA A 107 -0.24 10.61 30.48
C ALA A 107 -0.81 11.97 30.94
N GLY A 108 -1.86 12.47 30.27
CA GLY A 108 -2.51 13.74 30.58
C GLY A 108 -3.29 13.74 31.90
N PHE A 109 -3.64 14.94 32.40
CA PHE A 109 -4.27 15.12 33.71
C PHE A 109 -5.58 14.36 33.90
N GLN A 110 -6.51 14.49 32.96
CA GLN A 110 -7.88 13.99 33.07
C GLN A 110 -8.49 13.70 31.70
N HIS A 111 -9.38 12.71 31.66
CA HIS A 111 -10.19 12.41 30.48
C HIS A 111 -11.28 13.48 30.30
N SER A 112 -11.44 13.97 29.07
CA SER A 112 -12.30 15.12 28.75
C SER A 112 -13.79 14.89 29.03
N LEU A 113 -14.28 13.65 28.87
CA LEU A 113 -15.71 13.33 29.02
C LEU A 113 -16.12 13.01 30.46
N THR A 114 -15.22 12.45 31.25
CA THR A 114 -15.57 11.92 32.58
C THR A 114 -14.94 12.73 33.70
N GLY A 115 -14.00 13.64 33.38
CA GLY A 115 -13.25 14.41 34.37
C GLY A 115 -12.32 13.56 35.24
N PHE A 116 -12.29 12.22 35.03
CA PHE A 116 -11.41 11.35 35.77
C PHE A 116 -10.03 11.33 35.12
N GLY A 117 -9.01 11.64 35.93
CA GLY A 117 -7.61 11.41 35.61
C GLY A 117 -7.07 10.05 36.02
N TRP A 118 -5.77 9.86 35.79
CA TRP A 118 -5.03 8.68 36.23
C TRP A 118 -4.87 8.53 37.75
N HIS A 119 -5.47 9.43 38.55
CA HIS A 119 -5.68 9.22 39.98
C HIS A 119 -6.41 7.89 40.28
N LYS A 120 -7.14 7.31 39.31
CA LYS A 120 -7.72 5.96 39.42
C LYS A 120 -6.65 4.88 39.63
N MET A 121 -5.42 5.01 39.12
CA MET A 121 -4.36 4.02 39.39
C MET A 121 -3.97 3.99 40.87
N ASN A 122 -3.80 5.16 41.49
CA ASN A 122 -3.62 5.28 42.93
C ASN A 122 -4.84 4.75 43.70
N SER A 123 -6.06 5.04 43.24
CA SER A 123 -7.28 4.47 43.84
C SER A 123 -7.30 2.95 43.76
N CYS A 124 -6.91 2.35 42.64
CA CYS A 124 -6.93 0.91 42.44
C CYS A 124 -5.78 0.17 43.15
N LEU A 125 -4.74 0.92 43.57
CA LEU A 125 -3.73 0.45 44.53
C LEU A 125 -4.22 0.57 45.98
N ASN A 126 -5.25 1.39 46.25
CA ASN A 126 -5.85 1.54 47.58
C ASN A 126 -7.09 0.64 47.78
N LYS A 127 -7.77 0.24 46.71
CA LYS A 127 -8.92 -0.68 46.73
C LYS A 127 -8.97 -1.52 45.45
N PRO A 128 -9.54 -2.74 45.47
CA PRO A 128 -9.71 -3.57 44.27
C PRO A 128 -10.44 -2.85 43.13
N CYS A 129 -10.01 -3.12 41.90
CA CYS A 129 -10.62 -2.68 40.65
C CYS A 129 -10.66 -3.89 39.70
N ALA A 130 -11.84 -4.52 39.62
CA ALA A 130 -12.02 -5.80 38.93
C ALA A 130 -11.76 -5.72 37.41
N SER A 131 -12.01 -4.56 36.81
CA SER A 131 -11.83 -4.33 35.37
C SER A 131 -10.49 -3.68 35.03
N GLY A 132 -9.70 -3.31 36.05
CA GLY A 132 -8.39 -2.69 35.91
C GLY A 132 -8.40 -1.17 35.85
N TYR A 133 -7.22 -0.58 35.67
CA TYR A 133 -6.99 0.86 35.83
C TYR A 133 -7.62 1.75 34.75
N ALA A 134 -7.83 1.20 33.56
CA ALA A 134 -8.45 1.89 32.43
C ALA A 134 -9.96 2.03 32.58
N PHE A 135 -10.59 1.33 33.52
CA PHE A 135 -12.04 1.25 33.63
C PHE A 135 -12.54 1.91 34.90
N TRP A 136 -13.66 2.62 34.76
CA TRP A 136 -14.42 3.15 35.87
C TRP A 136 -15.69 2.33 36.09
N ASP A 137 -15.84 1.84 37.31
CA ASP A 137 -17.03 1.16 37.80
C ASP A 137 -18.22 2.15 37.78
N HIS A 138 -19.07 2.04 36.76
CA HIS A 138 -20.25 2.89 36.59
C HIS A 138 -21.52 2.04 36.74
N PRO A 139 -22.61 2.58 37.34
CA PRO A 139 -23.82 1.79 37.64
C PRO A 139 -24.48 1.10 36.43
N GLN A 140 -24.20 1.57 35.22
CA GLN A 140 -24.74 1.03 33.96
C GLN A 140 -23.73 0.14 33.19
N GLY A 141 -22.59 -0.20 33.81
CA GLY A 141 -21.50 -0.96 33.21
C GLY A 141 -20.20 -0.16 33.13
N ASP A 142 -19.06 -0.86 33.04
CA ASP A 142 -17.74 -0.24 33.12
C ASP A 142 -17.42 0.66 31.92
N VAL A 143 -16.94 1.87 32.20
CA VAL A 143 -16.55 2.85 31.17
C VAL A 143 -15.04 2.91 31.07
N GLN A 144 -14.49 2.67 29.88
CA GLN A 144 -13.06 2.88 29.63
C GLN A 144 -12.76 4.38 29.61
N VAL A 145 -11.92 4.85 30.54
CA VAL A 145 -11.57 6.27 30.73
C VAL A 145 -10.16 6.62 30.25
N ASP A 146 -9.36 5.63 29.82
CA ASP A 146 -8.07 5.91 29.20
C ASP A 146 -7.60 4.86 28.17
N PHE A 147 -6.86 5.35 27.18
CA PHE A 147 -6.36 4.61 26.02
C PHE A 147 -4.84 4.71 25.84
N TYR A 148 -4.12 5.60 26.56
CA TYR A 148 -2.71 5.87 26.30
C TYR A 148 -1.89 6.23 27.56
N GLY A 149 -0.62 5.83 27.61
CA GLY A 149 0.28 6.18 28.70
C GLY A 149 1.56 5.37 28.71
N SER A 150 2.56 5.69 29.53
CA SER A 150 3.81 4.91 29.59
C SER A 150 4.57 4.98 30.89
N PHE A 151 5.25 3.89 31.23
CA PHE A 151 6.39 3.93 32.14
C PHE A 151 7.67 4.11 31.33
N SER A 152 8.44 5.16 31.64
CA SER A 152 9.58 5.59 30.84
C SER A 152 10.69 6.22 31.68
N PHE A 153 11.88 6.28 31.11
CA PHE A 153 12.92 7.18 31.59
C PHE A 153 13.74 7.75 30.44
N SER A 154 14.36 8.90 30.68
CA SER A 154 15.33 9.52 29.78
C SER A 154 16.61 9.78 30.56
N VAL A 155 17.75 9.53 29.92
CA VAL A 155 19.07 9.89 30.45
C VAL A 155 19.40 11.35 30.18
N SER A 156 18.79 11.96 29.15
CA SER A 156 19.07 13.31 28.69
C SER A 156 18.11 14.37 29.28
N GLY A 157 16.85 13.99 29.48
CA GLY A 157 15.78 14.84 29.97
C GLY A 157 15.58 14.76 31.50
N ASN A 158 14.97 15.80 32.06
CA ASN A 158 14.51 15.78 33.47
C ASN A 158 13.12 15.13 33.62
N HIS A 159 12.38 14.94 32.53
CA HIS A 159 11.12 14.21 32.46
C HIS A 159 11.04 13.41 31.15
N SER A 160 10.21 12.37 31.12
CA SER A 160 9.87 11.68 29.86
C SER A 160 8.46 11.11 29.89
N GLY A 161 8.00 10.65 28.74
CA GLY A 161 6.71 10.02 28.50
C GLY A 161 6.56 9.76 27.00
N LEU A 162 5.44 9.19 26.55
CA LEU A 162 5.22 8.81 25.14
C LEU A 162 5.22 9.96 24.11
N THR A 163 5.16 11.21 24.56
CA THR A 163 5.25 12.40 23.72
C THR A 163 6.63 13.04 23.76
N HIS A 164 7.58 12.44 24.46
CA HIS A 164 8.96 12.90 24.61
C HIS A 164 9.93 11.78 24.20
N ASP A 165 11.17 12.16 23.95
CA ASP A 165 12.23 11.19 23.78
C ASP A 165 12.53 10.47 25.12
N ALA A 166 12.93 9.21 25.02
CA ALA A 166 13.20 8.34 26.16
C ALA A 166 14.30 7.33 25.83
N THR A 167 15.01 6.89 26.86
CA THR A 167 15.98 5.80 26.79
C THR A 167 15.30 4.45 26.69
N ALA A 168 14.21 4.28 27.45
CA ALA A 168 13.32 3.14 27.35
C ALA A 168 11.92 3.54 27.81
N PHE A 169 10.90 2.94 27.20
CA PHE A 169 9.53 3.01 27.68
C PHE A 169 8.72 1.75 27.33
N VAL A 170 7.65 1.53 28.08
CA VAL A 170 6.57 0.63 27.70
C VAL A 170 5.23 1.32 27.90
N GLY A 171 4.39 1.30 26.87
CA GLY A 171 3.16 2.06 26.88
C GLY A 171 2.37 2.03 25.57
N CYS A 172 1.30 2.82 25.51
CA CYS A 172 0.47 3.02 24.33
C CYS A 172 0.36 4.50 24.00
N SER A 173 0.67 4.90 22.76
CA SER A 173 0.61 6.31 22.33
C SER A 173 -0.82 6.84 22.21
N PRO A 174 -1.04 8.16 22.10
CA PRO A 174 -2.38 8.75 21.90
C PRO A 174 -3.11 8.18 20.68
N ASN A 175 -2.35 7.70 19.68
CA ASN A 175 -2.86 7.01 18.50
C ASN A 175 -3.16 5.52 18.73
N GLN A 176 -3.31 5.09 20.00
CA GLN A 176 -3.57 3.72 20.45
C GLN A 176 -2.52 2.69 19.99
N LYS A 177 -1.29 3.13 19.70
CA LYS A 177 -0.19 2.25 19.32
C LYS A 177 0.58 1.82 20.56
N CYS A 178 0.48 0.55 20.91
CA CYS A 178 1.21 -0.01 22.05
C CYS A 178 2.57 -0.60 21.64
N CYS A 179 3.60 -0.31 22.41
CA CYS A 179 4.92 -0.89 22.23
C CYS A 179 5.78 -0.84 23.51
N GLY A 180 6.79 -1.70 23.55
CA GLY A 180 7.99 -1.48 24.35
C GLY A 180 9.11 -0.98 23.43
N CYS A 181 9.70 0.16 23.77
CA CYS A 181 10.88 0.68 23.10
C CYS A 181 12.05 0.75 24.08
N PHE A 182 13.25 0.39 23.63
CA PHE A 182 14.46 0.42 24.44
C PHE A 182 15.74 0.51 23.61
N GLY A 183 16.77 1.11 24.19
CA GLY A 183 18.13 1.11 23.67
C GLY A 183 18.90 -0.19 23.90
N PRO A 184 20.14 -0.30 23.38
CA PRO A 184 21.05 -1.39 23.70
C PRO A 184 21.45 -1.38 25.19
N VAL A 185 21.87 -2.54 25.70
CA VAL A 185 22.36 -2.68 27.08
C VAL A 185 23.54 -1.74 27.31
N GLY A 186 23.46 -0.90 28.35
CA GLY A 186 24.48 0.10 28.65
C GLY A 186 24.49 1.34 27.75
N GLY A 187 23.46 1.53 26.91
CA GLY A 187 23.27 2.75 26.14
C GLY A 187 23.09 3.99 27.03
N THR A 188 23.57 5.13 26.55
CA THR A 188 23.63 6.40 27.31
C THR A 188 22.93 7.56 26.59
N ASP A 189 22.07 7.27 25.62
CA ASP A 189 21.29 8.26 24.88
C ASP A 189 19.79 7.93 24.96
N ASP A 190 18.95 8.79 24.41
CA ASP A 190 17.55 8.47 24.15
C ASP A 190 17.42 7.75 22.81
N TYR A 191 16.73 6.61 22.87
CA TYR A 191 16.62 5.63 21.77
C TYR A 191 15.19 5.50 21.24
N CYS A 192 14.25 6.12 21.95
CA CYS A 192 12.83 5.99 21.74
C CYS A 192 12.25 7.37 21.56
N SER A 193 11.54 7.56 20.46
CA SER A 193 10.84 8.79 20.14
C SER A 193 9.33 8.59 20.26
N PRO A 194 8.56 9.70 20.22
CA PRO A 194 7.12 9.64 20.33
C PRO A 194 6.45 8.68 19.35
N ASP A 195 5.23 8.23 19.69
CA ASP A 195 4.42 7.35 18.84
C ASP A 195 5.07 6.00 18.49
N CYS A 196 5.80 5.40 19.44
CA CYS A 196 6.42 4.09 19.25
C CYS A 196 7.44 4.06 18.12
N THR A 197 8.28 5.11 18.03
CA THR A 197 9.34 5.22 17.03
C THR A 197 10.71 5.01 17.67
N ALA A 198 11.64 4.43 16.89
CA ALA A 198 13.03 4.27 17.30
C ALA A 198 13.88 5.42 16.76
N LYS A 199 14.85 5.87 17.55
CA LYS A 199 15.95 6.75 17.12
C LYS A 199 17.27 6.23 17.69
N ASN A 200 18.40 6.74 17.20
CA ASN A 200 19.74 6.42 17.74
C ASN A 200 20.04 4.90 17.85
N GLY A 201 19.43 4.06 17.01
CA GLY A 201 19.58 2.60 17.07
C GLY A 201 18.68 1.88 18.08
N GLY A 202 17.63 2.54 18.59
CA GLY A 202 16.64 1.94 19.47
C GLY A 202 15.84 0.81 18.84
N THR A 203 15.32 -0.07 19.69
CA THR A 203 14.50 -1.22 19.28
C THR A 203 13.07 -1.03 19.76
N VAL A 204 12.11 -1.08 18.84
CA VAL A 204 10.67 -1.07 19.14
C VAL A 204 10.08 -2.47 18.96
N LYS A 205 9.31 -2.93 19.95
CA LYS A 205 8.58 -4.20 19.93
C LYS A 205 7.10 -3.97 20.23
N LYS A 206 6.22 -4.48 19.37
CA LYS A 206 4.75 -4.37 19.54
C LYS A 206 4.21 -5.30 20.64
N ASN A 207 4.79 -6.49 20.76
CA ASN A 207 4.38 -7.49 21.76
C ASN A 207 5.50 -7.65 22.79
N THR A 208 5.28 -7.09 23.99
CA THR A 208 6.21 -7.21 25.11
C THR A 208 5.48 -7.67 26.37
N TYR A 209 6.20 -8.37 27.24
CA TYR A 209 5.78 -8.68 28.59
C TYR A 209 6.44 -7.68 29.53
N THR A 210 5.72 -7.25 30.56
CA THR A 210 6.22 -6.25 31.51
C THR A 210 5.97 -6.71 32.93
N TRP A 211 7.00 -6.60 33.75
CA TRP A 211 6.96 -6.94 35.16
C TRP A 211 7.29 -5.72 36.01
N PHE A 212 6.51 -5.54 37.08
CA PHE A 212 6.70 -4.47 38.05
C PHE A 212 7.12 -5.06 39.38
N TRP A 213 8.10 -4.42 40.02
CA TRP A 213 8.61 -4.87 41.31
C TRP A 213 8.69 -3.70 42.27
N VAL A 214 8.24 -3.94 43.50
CA VAL A 214 8.31 -2.99 44.61
C VAL A 214 9.07 -3.61 45.75
N ARG A 215 9.90 -2.81 46.43
CA ARG A 215 10.60 -3.22 47.64
C ARG A 215 9.99 -2.52 48.85
N THR A 216 9.39 -3.30 49.75
CA THR A 216 8.64 -2.79 50.92
C THR A 216 9.49 -2.64 52.19
N SER A 217 10.66 -3.27 52.26
CA SER A 217 11.61 -3.07 53.34
C SER A 217 13.05 -3.27 52.88
N THR A 218 13.98 -2.56 53.52
CA THR A 218 15.42 -2.86 53.43
C THR A 218 15.73 -3.96 54.46
N PRO A 219 16.57 -4.96 54.15
CA PRO A 219 16.96 -5.98 55.11
C PRO A 219 17.48 -5.34 56.42
N LYS A 220 16.98 -5.79 57.57
CA LYS A 220 17.37 -5.25 58.90
C LYS A 220 18.43 -6.16 59.52
N ARG A 221 19.58 -5.59 59.91
CA ARG A 221 20.72 -6.31 60.51
C ARG A 221 20.53 -6.41 62.04
N VAL A 222 20.75 -7.59 62.63
CA VAL A 222 20.36 -7.90 64.03
C VAL A 222 21.56 -8.20 64.96
N TRP A 223 22.75 -8.53 64.45
CA TRP A 223 23.99 -8.76 65.23
C TRP A 223 25.23 -8.22 64.52
N ASN A 224 26.25 -7.87 65.30
CA ASN A 224 27.53 -7.36 64.82
C ASN A 224 28.56 -8.50 64.65
N LYS A 225 29.30 -8.49 63.54
CA LYS A 225 30.40 -9.46 63.29
C LYS A 225 31.70 -8.95 63.92
N CYS A 226 32.50 -9.78 64.58
CA CYS A 226 33.85 -9.39 65.02
C CYS A 226 34.87 -10.48 64.69
N MET A 227 35.89 -10.14 63.91
CA MET A 227 36.99 -11.05 63.55
C MET A 227 38.31 -10.51 64.11
N GLU A 228 38.98 -11.28 64.97
CA GLU A 228 40.27 -10.93 65.59
C GLU A 228 41.41 -11.68 64.92
N TYR A 229 42.54 -11.01 64.68
CA TYR A 229 43.76 -11.61 64.17
C TYR A 229 44.99 -10.88 64.71
N LYS A 230 46.16 -11.55 64.69
CA LYS A 230 47.41 -10.99 65.21
C LYS A 230 48.41 -10.75 64.09
N VAL A 231 49.16 -9.65 64.19
CA VAL A 231 50.22 -9.28 63.25
C VAL A 231 51.43 -8.80 64.06
N THR A 232 52.62 -9.22 63.66
CA THR A 232 53.86 -8.72 64.24
C THR A 232 54.14 -7.32 63.70
N ASN A 233 54.32 -6.33 64.59
CA ASN A 233 54.66 -4.97 64.18
C ASN A 233 56.14 -4.86 63.78
N GLU A 234 56.53 -3.68 63.29
CA GLU A 234 57.91 -3.39 62.85
C GLU A 234 58.96 -3.53 63.98
N ASN A 235 58.53 -3.52 65.24
CA ASN A 235 59.39 -3.70 66.42
C ASN A 235 59.53 -5.17 66.85
N GLY A 236 58.89 -6.11 66.14
CA GLY A 236 58.88 -7.54 66.48
C GLY A 236 57.82 -7.95 67.51
N ASP A 237 56.99 -7.01 67.99
CA ASP A 237 55.92 -7.30 68.96
C ASP A 237 54.68 -7.84 68.27
N MET A 238 54.06 -8.86 68.86
CA MET A 238 52.82 -9.44 68.37
C MET A 238 51.61 -8.58 68.81
N VAL A 239 50.98 -7.88 67.86
CA VAL A 239 49.87 -6.96 68.09
C VAL A 239 48.57 -7.58 67.60
N SER A 240 47.48 -7.43 68.38
CA SER A 240 46.15 -7.94 67.99
C SER A 240 45.32 -6.84 67.33
N TYR A 241 44.60 -7.20 66.28
CA TYR A 241 43.67 -6.36 65.53
C TYR A 241 42.31 -7.04 65.46
N ARG A 242 41.26 -6.22 65.35
CA ARG A 242 39.88 -6.66 65.17
C ARG A 242 39.21 -5.95 64.00
N LEU A 243 38.31 -6.65 63.32
CA LEU A 243 37.41 -6.12 62.30
C LEU A 243 35.98 -6.22 62.83
N PHE A 244 35.33 -5.09 63.09
CA PHE A 244 34.02 -5.02 63.72
C PHE A 244 32.93 -4.58 62.73
N ASP A 245 31.82 -5.31 62.76
CA ASP A 245 30.58 -5.13 62.00
C ASP A 245 30.67 -4.91 60.48
N GLY A 246 31.69 -5.49 59.84
CA GLY A 246 31.91 -5.34 58.39
C GLY A 246 32.69 -4.08 58.01
N ASN A 247 33.26 -3.38 59.00
CA ASN A 247 34.31 -2.42 58.75
C ASN A 247 35.52 -3.14 58.12
N THR A 248 36.05 -2.60 57.02
CA THR A 248 37.20 -3.16 56.31
C THR A 248 38.53 -2.67 56.87
N THR A 249 38.50 -1.68 57.77
CA THR A 249 39.70 -1.13 58.40
C THR A 249 39.94 -1.82 59.74
N PRO A 250 41.08 -2.49 59.93
CA PRO A 250 41.41 -3.16 61.18
C PRO A 250 41.64 -2.17 62.31
N GLU A 251 40.98 -2.37 63.44
CA GLU A 251 41.19 -1.61 64.67
C GLU A 251 42.17 -2.35 65.58
N LYS A 252 43.13 -1.65 66.17
CA LYS A 252 44.07 -2.26 67.14
C LYS A 252 43.31 -2.65 68.42
N GLY A 253 43.35 -3.92 68.79
CA GLY A 253 42.64 -4.46 69.95
C GLY A 253 42.02 -5.84 69.70
N ASN A 254 41.40 -6.40 70.74
CA ASN A 254 40.74 -7.70 70.70
C ASN A 254 39.23 -7.54 70.52
N CYS A 255 38.58 -8.60 70.05
CA CYS A 255 37.12 -8.65 70.10
C CYS A 255 36.65 -8.63 71.58
N PRO A 256 35.49 -8.00 71.88
CA PRO A 256 34.95 -7.97 73.25
C PRO A 256 34.78 -9.40 73.79
N ARG A 257 35.46 -9.72 74.90
CA ARG A 257 35.41 -11.07 75.50
C ARG A 257 34.22 -11.29 76.42
N ASN A 258 33.52 -10.21 76.75
CA ASN A 258 32.46 -10.17 77.76
C ASN A 258 31.06 -10.25 77.10
N GLU A 259 31.02 -10.32 75.77
CA GLU A 259 29.82 -10.28 74.94
C GLU A 259 29.79 -11.51 74.02
N ALA A 260 28.58 -12.03 73.74
CA ALA A 260 28.41 -13.15 72.84
C ALA A 260 28.61 -12.68 71.38
N LEU A 261 29.58 -13.27 70.68
CA LEU A 261 29.93 -12.93 69.29
C LEU A 261 29.53 -14.07 68.36
N LEU A 262 28.92 -13.73 67.22
CA LEU A 262 28.50 -14.70 66.22
C LEU A 262 29.62 -14.91 65.18
N ASN A 263 30.28 -16.06 65.25
CA ASN A 263 31.18 -16.54 64.22
C ASN A 263 30.48 -17.66 63.43
N GLU A 264 29.91 -17.30 62.28
CA GLU A 264 29.35 -18.26 61.32
C GLU A 264 28.37 -19.30 61.90
N GLY A 265 27.54 -18.89 62.87
CA GLY A 265 26.53 -19.76 63.51
C GLY A 265 27.03 -20.55 64.74
N ILE A 266 28.28 -20.34 65.15
CA ILE A 266 28.89 -20.93 66.34
C ILE A 266 29.13 -19.82 67.37
N VAL A 267 28.76 -20.07 68.62
CA VAL A 267 29.08 -19.21 69.75
C VAL A 267 30.18 -19.88 70.58
N VAL A 268 31.24 -19.12 70.89
CA VAL A 268 32.37 -19.62 71.68
C VAL A 268 32.22 -19.10 73.09
N VAL A 269 32.09 -20.01 74.05
CA VAL A 269 31.81 -19.67 75.45
C VAL A 269 33.08 -19.91 76.27
N PRO A 270 33.63 -18.87 76.92
CA PRO A 270 34.86 -18.99 77.67
C PRO A 270 34.68 -19.68 79.03
N ASP A 271 33.53 -19.50 79.68
CA ASP A 271 33.24 -19.97 81.04
C ASP A 271 31.73 -20.15 81.30
N ALA A 272 31.40 -20.82 82.41
CA ALA A 272 30.02 -21.12 82.81
C ALA A 272 29.20 -19.87 83.21
N GLU A 273 29.83 -18.73 83.49
CA GLU A 273 29.11 -17.48 83.80
C GLU A 273 28.58 -16.83 82.52
N THR A 274 29.37 -16.88 81.44
CA THR A 274 29.01 -16.37 80.11
C THR A 274 27.92 -17.23 79.45
N GLU A 275 27.89 -18.54 79.73
CA GLU A 275 26.84 -19.47 79.26
C GLU A 275 25.42 -19.01 79.66
N LYS A 276 25.25 -18.48 80.88
CA LYS A 276 23.95 -18.01 81.38
C LYS A 276 23.40 -16.80 80.61
N LYS A 277 24.25 -16.09 79.88
CA LYS A 277 23.88 -14.91 79.08
C LYS A 277 23.46 -15.28 77.65
N LEU A 278 23.51 -16.57 77.28
CA LEU A 278 23.18 -17.02 75.92
C LEU A 278 21.67 -17.04 75.67
N PRO A 279 21.20 -16.45 74.56
CA PRO A 279 19.78 -16.44 74.21
C PRO A 279 19.27 -17.85 73.90
N GLU A 280 17.98 -18.10 74.19
CA GLU A 280 17.32 -19.41 74.03
C GLU A 280 17.04 -19.79 72.57
N ILE A 281 18.07 -19.78 71.71
CA ILE A 281 17.94 -20.02 70.27
C ILE A 281 18.17 -21.51 69.97
N PRO A 282 17.16 -22.24 69.45
CA PRO A 282 17.35 -23.62 68.99
C PRO A 282 18.29 -23.69 67.79
N GLY A 283 19.15 -24.71 67.75
CA GLY A 283 20.13 -24.89 66.67
C GLY A 283 21.47 -24.18 66.88
N LEU A 284 21.61 -23.41 67.97
CA LEU A 284 22.88 -22.78 68.33
C LEU A 284 23.91 -23.84 68.76
N LEU A 285 25.11 -23.75 68.20
CA LEU A 285 26.26 -24.57 68.57
C LEU A 285 27.13 -23.81 69.58
N GLU A 286 27.33 -24.41 70.75
CA GLU A 286 28.18 -23.89 71.82
C GLU A 286 29.42 -24.78 71.94
N TYR A 287 30.60 -24.17 71.75
CA TYR A 287 31.86 -24.80 72.11
C TYR A 287 32.36 -24.25 73.45
N ARG A 288 32.40 -25.13 74.46
CA ARG A 288 32.89 -24.84 75.81
C ARG A 288 34.41 -25.06 75.85
N LYS A 289 35.18 -23.99 76.08
CA LYS A 289 36.65 -24.08 76.11
C LYS A 289 37.19 -24.84 77.31
N ASP A 290 36.49 -24.78 78.43
CA ASP A 290 36.88 -25.39 79.71
C ASP A 290 36.65 -26.90 79.75
N THR A 291 35.53 -27.39 79.18
CA THR A 291 35.24 -28.83 79.07
C THR A 291 35.77 -29.45 77.78
N LYS A 292 36.14 -28.62 76.79
CA LYS A 292 36.52 -29.03 75.43
C LYS A 292 35.43 -29.85 74.72
N GLU A 293 34.17 -29.58 75.05
CA GLU A 293 33.01 -30.27 74.51
C GLU A 293 32.14 -29.34 73.66
N LEU A 294 31.46 -29.93 72.67
CA LEU A 294 30.56 -29.22 71.75
C LEU A 294 29.11 -29.60 72.08
N TYR A 295 28.30 -28.58 72.31
CA TYR A 295 26.90 -28.67 72.71
C TYR A 295 26.00 -28.11 71.60
N LEU A 296 24.87 -28.76 71.38
CA LEU A 296 23.80 -28.26 70.52
C LEU A 296 22.61 -27.91 71.40
N ARG A 297 22.06 -26.71 71.22
CA ARG A 297 20.82 -26.33 71.90
C ARG A 297 19.62 -26.90 71.17
N ALA A 298 18.92 -27.83 71.81
CA ALA A 298 17.66 -28.39 71.30
C ALA A 298 16.63 -28.43 72.44
N ASN A 299 15.42 -27.94 72.18
CA ASN A 299 14.33 -27.84 73.16
C ASN A 299 14.75 -27.19 74.48
N LYS A 300 15.40 -26.03 74.40
CA LYS A 300 15.92 -25.25 75.55
C LYS A 300 16.99 -25.95 76.40
N THR A 301 17.35 -27.20 76.09
CA THR A 301 18.41 -27.94 76.77
C THR A 301 19.67 -28.02 75.92
N TRP A 302 20.83 -27.86 76.55
CA TRP A 302 22.12 -28.11 75.92
C TRP A 302 22.43 -29.59 75.96
N LYS A 303 22.71 -30.19 74.80
CA LYS A 303 23.07 -31.60 74.68
C LYS A 303 24.45 -31.75 74.08
N ILE A 304 25.32 -32.49 74.77
CA ILE A 304 26.64 -32.89 74.25
C ILE A 304 26.41 -33.66 72.95
N ILE A 305 27.00 -33.19 71.87
CA ILE A 305 26.75 -33.74 70.53
C ILE A 305 27.37 -35.14 70.39
N ALA A 306 28.36 -35.53 71.23
CA ALA A 306 28.91 -36.89 71.24
C ALA A 306 29.78 -37.32 72.44
N PRO A 307 29.46 -38.42 73.14
CA PRO A 307 30.45 -39.23 73.86
C PRO A 307 31.11 -40.22 72.87
N LYS A 308 32.44 -40.19 72.77
CA LYS A 308 33.28 -40.96 71.81
C LYS A 308 32.93 -42.45 71.67
N LYS A 309 32.42 -43.09 72.74
CA LYS A 309 32.11 -44.52 72.83
C LYS A 309 30.77 -44.93 72.17
N LYS A 310 29.74 -44.06 72.20
CA LYS A 310 28.40 -44.35 71.64
C LYS A 310 28.33 -44.14 70.12
N ILE A 311 29.25 -43.32 69.57
CA ILE A 311 29.40 -43.15 68.12
C ILE A 311 29.85 -44.46 67.48
N LEU A 312 30.88 -45.13 68.01
CA LEU A 312 31.43 -46.35 67.39
C LEU A 312 30.42 -47.51 67.27
N GLU A 313 29.59 -47.74 68.28
CA GLU A 313 28.55 -48.80 68.25
C GLU A 313 27.38 -48.47 67.32
N LYS A 314 26.96 -47.21 67.24
CA LYS A 314 25.91 -46.80 66.29
C LYS A 314 26.43 -46.81 64.85
N THR A 315 27.68 -46.41 64.63
CA THR A 315 28.31 -46.44 63.30
C THR A 315 28.42 -47.88 62.77
N SER A 316 28.78 -48.86 63.60
CA SER A 316 28.85 -50.26 63.17
C SER A 316 27.50 -50.88 62.81
N ALA A 317 26.40 -50.44 63.45
CA ALA A 317 25.04 -50.90 63.13
C ALA A 317 24.39 -50.18 61.94
N ILE A 318 24.82 -48.96 61.62
CA ILE A 318 24.26 -48.13 60.53
C ILE A 318 24.89 -48.48 59.18
N VAL A 319 26.19 -48.83 59.15
CA VAL A 319 26.92 -49.13 57.90
C VAL A 319 26.25 -50.23 57.04
N PRO A 320 25.78 -51.38 57.59
CA PRO A 320 25.11 -52.40 56.79
C PRO A 320 23.75 -51.94 56.24
N LYS A 321 23.01 -51.14 57.02
CA LYS A 321 21.71 -50.57 56.60
C LYS A 321 21.89 -49.55 55.49
N LEU A 322 22.93 -48.71 55.56
CA LEU A 322 23.30 -47.78 54.51
C LEU A 322 23.68 -48.52 53.22
N LYS A 323 24.46 -49.60 53.29
CA LYS A 323 24.75 -50.45 52.12
C LYS A 323 23.48 -51.03 51.47
N SER A 324 22.55 -51.55 52.26
CA SER A 324 21.28 -52.07 51.73
C SER A 324 20.41 -50.98 51.08
N ILE A 325 20.38 -49.78 51.65
CA ILE A 325 19.67 -48.62 51.09
C ILE A 325 20.35 -48.15 49.81
N GLU A 326 21.68 -48.11 49.77
CA GLU A 326 22.48 -47.76 48.60
C GLU A 326 22.22 -48.73 47.45
N GLU A 327 22.19 -50.04 47.70
CA GLU A 327 21.85 -51.05 46.69
C GLU A 327 20.43 -50.88 46.15
N LYS A 328 19.45 -50.58 47.01
CA LYS A 328 18.06 -50.30 46.59
C LYS A 328 17.95 -49.03 45.76
N LEU A 329 18.63 -47.95 46.16
CA LEU A 329 18.71 -46.70 45.42
C LEU A 329 19.39 -46.91 44.06
N GLN A 330 20.48 -47.66 44.00
CA GLN A 330 21.14 -48.01 42.75
C GLN A 330 20.22 -48.83 41.84
N LYS A 331 19.46 -49.78 42.39
CA LYS A 331 18.48 -50.57 41.62
C LYS A 331 17.33 -49.71 41.09
N GLN A 332 16.76 -48.83 41.93
CA GLN A 332 15.73 -47.89 41.50
C GLN A 332 16.25 -46.91 40.44
N ASN A 333 17.47 -46.39 40.61
CA ASN A 333 18.09 -45.49 39.64
C ASN A 333 18.35 -46.21 38.30
N ARG A 334 18.75 -47.49 38.31
CA ARG A 334 18.86 -48.30 37.09
C ARG A 334 17.51 -48.50 36.40
N THR A 335 16.44 -48.77 37.15
CA THR A 335 15.09 -48.91 36.59
C THR A 335 14.59 -47.58 36.02
N LEU A 336 14.74 -46.49 36.77
CA LEU A 336 14.34 -45.15 36.37
C LEU A 336 15.12 -44.69 35.13
N SER A 337 16.42 -44.97 35.06
CA SER A 337 17.25 -44.70 33.88
C SER A 337 16.82 -45.51 32.66
N LYS A 338 16.37 -46.76 32.83
CA LYS A 338 15.80 -47.56 31.72
C LYS A 338 14.47 -46.99 31.23
N VAL A 339 13.58 -46.60 32.13
CA VAL A 339 12.29 -45.99 31.79
C VAL A 339 12.49 -44.65 31.09
N PHE A 340 13.32 -43.75 31.63
CA PHE A 340 13.62 -42.48 30.95
C PHE A 340 14.27 -42.67 29.59
N LYS A 341 15.16 -43.66 29.42
CA LYS A 341 15.73 -43.98 28.10
C LYS A 341 14.67 -44.49 27.12
N SER A 342 13.73 -45.31 27.59
CA SER A 342 12.58 -45.78 26.80
C SER A 342 11.71 -44.61 26.36
N ASP A 343 11.30 -43.76 27.29
CA ASP A 343 10.40 -42.62 27.03
C ASP A 343 11.06 -41.60 26.10
N ILE A 344 12.37 -41.34 26.27
CA ILE A 344 13.12 -40.47 25.35
C ILE A 344 13.16 -41.06 23.94
N VAL A 345 13.36 -42.38 23.81
CA VAL A 345 13.35 -43.04 22.49
C VAL A 345 11.97 -42.96 21.85
N GLN A 346 10.91 -43.17 22.64
CA GLN A 346 9.53 -43.10 22.16
C GLN A 346 9.15 -41.67 21.73
N LEU A 347 9.38 -40.67 22.58
CA LEU A 347 9.15 -39.26 22.27
C LEU A 347 9.95 -38.82 21.04
N LYS A 348 11.18 -39.33 20.87
CA LYS A 348 11.99 -39.04 19.68
C LYS A 348 11.43 -39.68 18.41
N MET A 349 10.79 -40.85 18.50
CA MET A 349 10.09 -41.48 17.37
C MET A 349 8.80 -40.73 17.03
N GLU A 350 8.00 -40.36 18.03
CA GLU A 350 6.77 -39.58 17.86
C GLU A 350 7.05 -38.21 17.23
N LEU A 351 8.03 -37.48 17.77
CA LEU A 351 8.46 -36.19 17.21
C LEU A 351 8.98 -36.34 15.78
N LYS A 352 9.74 -37.42 15.48
CA LYS A 352 10.23 -37.69 14.12
C LYS A 352 9.07 -37.98 13.16
N SER A 353 8.03 -38.67 13.63
CA SER A 353 6.82 -38.94 12.86
C SER A 353 6.06 -37.65 12.54
N GLU A 354 5.78 -36.82 13.55
CA GLU A 354 5.09 -35.54 13.37
C GLU A 354 5.85 -34.60 12.45
N VAL A 355 7.18 -34.47 12.62
CA VAL A 355 8.01 -33.65 11.75
C VAL A 355 7.97 -34.16 10.31
N SER A 356 7.98 -35.49 10.09
CA SER A 356 7.81 -36.07 8.76
C SER A 356 6.44 -35.78 8.16
N GLN A 357 5.37 -35.85 8.94
CA GLN A 357 4.01 -35.53 8.48
C GLN A 357 3.90 -34.04 8.10
N LEU A 358 4.37 -33.14 8.95
CA LEU A 358 4.39 -31.69 8.69
C LEU A 358 5.24 -31.36 7.46
N LYS A 359 6.40 -31.99 7.31
CA LYS A 359 7.27 -31.80 6.14
C LYS A 359 6.59 -32.27 4.85
N THR A 360 5.84 -33.36 4.90
CA THR A 360 5.10 -33.89 3.75
C THR A 360 3.94 -32.98 3.38
N GLY A 361 3.14 -32.54 4.37
CA GLY A 361 2.05 -31.59 4.15
C GLY A 361 2.53 -30.25 3.60
N LEU A 362 3.64 -29.73 4.14
CA LEU A 362 4.26 -28.51 3.61
C LEU A 362 4.72 -28.68 2.16
N LYS A 363 5.30 -29.84 1.82
CA LYS A 363 5.73 -30.14 0.45
C LYS A 363 4.56 -30.15 -0.53
N ILE A 364 3.43 -30.76 -0.15
CA ILE A 364 2.21 -30.79 -0.97
C ILE A 364 1.70 -29.36 -1.22
N ASN A 365 1.60 -28.54 -0.17
CA ASN A 365 1.13 -27.16 -0.29
C ASN A 365 2.07 -26.32 -1.18
N VAL A 366 3.38 -26.50 -1.07
CA VAL A 366 4.36 -25.82 -1.93
C VAL A 366 4.17 -26.24 -3.39
N THR A 367 4.03 -27.53 -3.67
CA THR A 367 3.80 -28.03 -5.04
C THR A 367 2.48 -27.51 -5.62
N GLN A 368 1.42 -27.40 -4.81
CA GLN A 368 0.17 -26.79 -5.25
C GLN A 368 0.35 -25.32 -5.64
N LEU A 369 1.01 -24.53 -4.78
CA LEU A 369 1.30 -23.11 -5.05
C LEU A 369 2.19 -22.93 -6.29
N GLU A 370 3.15 -23.83 -6.51
CA GLU A 370 3.98 -23.84 -7.72
C GLU A 370 3.15 -24.07 -8.98
N ASN A 371 2.20 -25.03 -8.95
CA ASN A 371 1.30 -25.30 -10.06
C ASN A 371 0.38 -24.10 -10.37
N GLU A 372 -0.25 -23.52 -9.34
CA GLU A 372 -1.09 -22.31 -9.49
C GLU A 372 -0.29 -21.13 -10.08
N ASN A 373 0.97 -20.96 -9.65
CA ASN A 373 1.86 -19.94 -10.19
C ASN A 373 2.26 -20.20 -11.66
N THR A 374 2.39 -21.46 -12.08
CA THR A 374 2.64 -21.80 -13.49
C THR A 374 1.43 -21.50 -14.38
N GLU A 375 0.22 -21.77 -13.89
CA GLU A 375 -1.02 -21.46 -14.62
C GLU A 375 -1.21 -19.95 -14.79
N LEU A 376 -1.02 -19.17 -13.72
CA LEU A 376 -1.08 -17.71 -13.77
C LEU A 376 -0.06 -17.11 -14.76
N LYS A 377 1.16 -17.66 -14.83
CA LYS A 377 2.16 -17.23 -15.82
C LYS A 377 1.73 -17.52 -17.26
N SER A 378 1.08 -18.65 -17.50
CA SER A 378 0.51 -18.99 -18.81
C SER A 378 -0.54 -17.98 -19.23
N ASP A 379 -1.47 -17.64 -18.34
CA ASP A 379 -2.54 -16.68 -18.65
C ASP A 379 -2.03 -15.25 -18.86
N ILE A 380 -1.03 -14.81 -18.09
CA ILE A 380 -0.34 -13.53 -18.33
C ILE A 380 0.26 -13.49 -19.75
N THR A 381 0.80 -14.61 -20.22
CA THR A 381 1.40 -14.70 -21.57
C THR A 381 0.32 -14.57 -22.65
N LYS A 382 -0.83 -15.24 -22.48
CA LYS A 382 -1.97 -15.10 -23.41
C LYS A 382 -2.51 -13.67 -23.43
N LEU A 383 -2.65 -13.03 -22.27
CA LEU A 383 -3.12 -11.65 -22.17
C LEU A 383 -2.17 -10.66 -22.86
N LYS A 384 -0.86 -10.86 -22.74
CA LYS A 384 0.13 -10.05 -23.47
C LYS A 384 -0.01 -10.19 -24.99
N ALA A 385 -0.20 -11.42 -25.50
CA ALA A 385 -0.40 -11.63 -26.94
C ALA A 385 -1.69 -10.97 -27.45
N ASN A 386 -2.78 -11.04 -26.68
CA ASN A 386 -4.04 -10.38 -27.01
C ASN A 386 -3.89 -8.84 -27.03
N LYS A 387 -3.13 -8.28 -26.08
CA LYS A 387 -2.84 -6.84 -26.07
C LYS A 387 -2.14 -6.40 -27.36
N THR A 388 -1.11 -7.12 -27.80
CA THR A 388 -0.39 -6.80 -29.05
C THR A 388 -1.32 -6.84 -30.27
N ARG A 389 -2.19 -7.86 -30.37
CA ARG A 389 -3.21 -7.93 -31.43
C ARG A 389 -4.17 -6.73 -31.42
N LEU A 390 -4.58 -6.27 -30.25
CA LEU A 390 -5.44 -5.10 -30.13
C LEU A 390 -4.73 -3.82 -30.56
N GLU A 391 -3.45 -3.66 -30.22
CA GLU A 391 -2.62 -2.53 -30.64
C GLU A 391 -2.46 -2.51 -32.18
N ASP A 392 -2.24 -3.67 -32.81
CA ASP A 392 -2.18 -3.80 -34.27
C ASP A 392 -3.51 -3.45 -34.94
N ASN A 393 -4.63 -3.93 -34.39
CA ASN A 393 -5.96 -3.60 -34.90
C ASN A 393 -6.25 -2.09 -34.81
N ILE A 394 -5.90 -1.44 -33.68
CA ILE A 394 -6.05 0.01 -33.52
C ILE A 394 -5.21 0.77 -34.54
N SER A 395 -3.98 0.32 -34.79
CA SER A 395 -3.10 0.90 -35.81
C SER A 395 -3.73 0.78 -37.21
N GLY A 396 -4.29 -0.38 -37.54
CA GLY A 396 -5.03 -0.59 -38.81
C GLY A 396 -6.22 0.35 -38.96
N ILE A 397 -7.04 0.50 -37.92
CA ILE A 397 -8.22 1.38 -37.94
C ILE A 397 -7.81 2.84 -38.15
N LYS A 398 -6.74 3.32 -37.50
CA LYS A 398 -6.25 4.69 -37.68
C LYS A 398 -5.92 5.01 -39.14
N LYS A 399 -5.23 4.09 -39.83
CA LYS A 399 -4.91 4.25 -41.27
C LYS A 399 -6.17 4.35 -42.14
N VAL A 400 -7.20 3.57 -41.83
CA VAL A 400 -8.48 3.64 -42.55
C VAL A 400 -9.14 5.01 -42.37
N ILE A 401 -9.14 5.53 -41.13
CA ILE A 401 -9.71 6.84 -40.83
C ILE A 401 -8.97 7.96 -41.60
N GLU A 402 -7.63 7.92 -41.61
CA GLU A 402 -6.83 8.89 -42.37
C GLU A 402 -7.19 8.89 -43.86
N ASN A 403 -7.25 7.71 -44.49
CA ASN A 403 -7.63 7.57 -45.90
C ASN A 403 -9.06 8.09 -46.19
N MET A 404 -10.00 7.81 -45.29
CA MET A 404 -11.38 8.31 -45.42
C MET A 404 -11.42 9.84 -45.35
N ASN A 405 -10.61 10.43 -44.48
CA ASN A 405 -10.58 11.88 -44.31
C ASN A 405 -10.03 12.58 -45.56
N ASP A 406 -8.98 12.01 -46.17
CA ASP A 406 -8.43 12.51 -47.44
C ASP A 406 -9.45 12.43 -48.58
N THR A 407 -10.19 11.32 -48.67
CA THR A 407 -11.23 11.14 -49.67
C THR A 407 -12.36 12.16 -49.50
N LEU A 408 -12.78 12.39 -48.25
CA LEU A 408 -13.81 13.36 -47.92
C LEU A 408 -13.37 14.79 -48.30
N ASN A 409 -12.13 15.17 -47.99
CA ASN A 409 -11.59 16.48 -48.35
C ASN A 409 -11.58 16.70 -49.86
N ASN A 410 -11.26 15.67 -50.65
CA ASN A 410 -11.30 15.75 -52.11
C ASN A 410 -12.74 15.98 -52.62
N LEU A 411 -13.73 15.23 -52.13
CA LEU A 411 -15.14 15.40 -52.52
C LEU A 411 -15.69 16.79 -52.14
N VAL A 412 -15.32 17.31 -50.97
CA VAL A 412 -15.73 18.64 -50.52
C VAL A 412 -15.14 19.74 -51.41
N SER A 413 -13.90 19.59 -51.90
CA SER A 413 -13.32 20.57 -52.82
C SER A 413 -14.03 20.61 -54.18
N LEU A 414 -14.47 19.45 -54.67
CA LEU A 414 -15.18 19.28 -55.93
C LEU A 414 -16.58 19.93 -55.94
N ALA A 415 -17.24 19.99 -54.79
CA ALA A 415 -18.62 20.51 -54.66
C ALA A 415 -18.74 22.04 -54.56
N LYS A 416 -17.61 22.78 -54.49
CA LYS A 416 -17.63 24.22 -54.15
C LYS A 416 -18.01 25.19 -55.29
N ASP A 417 -18.04 24.77 -56.56
CA ASP A 417 -18.26 25.69 -57.70
C ASP A 417 -18.72 24.98 -59.00
N PRO A 418 -20.02 24.61 -59.13
CA PRO A 418 -20.55 24.00 -60.35
C PRO A 418 -20.58 25.02 -61.51
N ARG A 419 -20.03 24.64 -62.66
CA ARG A 419 -19.85 25.55 -63.80
C ARG A 419 -21.12 25.80 -64.61
N PHE A 420 -22.08 24.88 -64.56
CA PHE A 420 -23.40 24.96 -65.19
C PHE A 420 -24.49 24.99 -64.12
N SER A 421 -24.33 25.86 -63.11
CA SER A 421 -25.24 25.95 -61.93
C SER A 421 -26.69 26.25 -62.29
N GLU A 422 -26.95 26.91 -63.43
CA GLU A 422 -28.29 27.16 -63.94
C GLU A 422 -28.90 25.95 -64.68
N SER A 423 -28.17 24.85 -64.92
CA SER A 423 -28.69 23.71 -65.68
C SER A 423 -29.66 22.86 -64.86
N VAL A 424 -30.88 22.65 -65.37
CA VAL A 424 -31.80 21.67 -64.80
C VAL A 424 -31.47 20.24 -65.26
N ILE A 425 -30.81 20.09 -66.41
CA ILE A 425 -30.33 18.80 -66.91
C ILE A 425 -29.22 18.26 -66.00
N LEU A 426 -28.26 19.10 -65.62
CA LEU A 426 -27.09 18.75 -64.81
C LEU A 426 -27.30 18.96 -63.30
N SER A 427 -28.46 19.48 -62.88
CA SER A 427 -28.80 19.60 -61.45
C SER A 427 -28.58 18.27 -60.73
N GLU A 428 -27.84 18.35 -59.60
CA GLU A 428 -27.37 17.24 -58.76
C GLU A 428 -26.45 16.21 -59.47
N LYS A 429 -25.96 16.51 -60.67
CA LYS A 429 -25.06 15.64 -61.46
C LYS A 429 -23.67 16.27 -61.60
N LEU A 430 -23.05 16.58 -60.47
CA LEU A 430 -21.75 17.26 -60.38
C LEU A 430 -20.64 16.57 -61.20
N TYR A 431 -20.67 15.24 -61.30
CA TYR A 431 -19.73 14.49 -62.14
C TYR A 431 -19.77 14.92 -63.60
N TYR A 432 -20.95 15.12 -64.17
CA TYR A 432 -21.11 15.54 -65.56
C TYR A 432 -20.72 17.01 -65.77
N ASP A 433 -21.02 17.87 -64.80
CA ASP A 433 -20.57 19.27 -64.79
C ASP A 433 -19.03 19.37 -64.87
N GLN A 434 -18.32 18.62 -64.03
CA GLN A 434 -16.86 18.58 -64.02
C GLN A 434 -16.27 17.94 -65.26
N LEU A 435 -16.92 16.91 -65.78
CA LEU A 435 -16.46 16.25 -66.98
C LEU A 435 -16.54 17.19 -68.19
N LEU A 436 -17.64 17.92 -68.36
CA LEU A 436 -17.78 18.95 -69.38
C LEU A 436 -16.74 20.07 -69.20
N LYS A 437 -16.52 20.52 -67.95
CA LYS A 437 -15.44 21.45 -67.62
C LYS A 437 -14.07 20.95 -68.11
N SER A 438 -13.77 19.68 -67.86
CA SER A 438 -12.50 19.06 -68.27
C SER A 438 -12.35 18.94 -69.79
N TRP A 439 -13.45 18.71 -70.52
CA TRP A 439 -13.41 18.53 -71.97
C TRP A 439 -13.31 19.84 -72.74
N ILE A 440 -13.95 20.89 -72.25
CA ILE A 440 -13.92 22.23 -72.85
C ILE A 440 -12.61 22.94 -72.47
N GLY A 441 -12.23 22.88 -71.20
CA GLY A 441 -11.04 23.54 -70.67
C GLY A 441 -11.15 25.07 -70.63
N GLY A 442 -10.36 25.70 -69.75
CA GLY A 442 -10.02 27.12 -69.85
C GLY A 442 -11.10 28.17 -69.56
N PHE A 443 -12.33 27.80 -69.19
CA PHE A 443 -13.40 28.78 -68.93
C PHE A 443 -13.67 29.01 -67.43
N THR A 444 -14.10 30.23 -67.11
CA THR A 444 -14.29 30.71 -65.75
C THR A 444 -15.72 30.49 -65.27
N TYR A 445 -16.73 30.79 -66.11
CA TYR A 445 -18.14 30.53 -65.79
C TYR A 445 -18.96 30.31 -67.07
N SER A 446 -20.17 29.78 -66.93
CA SER A 446 -21.12 29.68 -68.03
C SER A 446 -22.36 30.52 -67.74
N SER A 447 -23.05 30.94 -68.78
CA SER A 447 -24.31 31.67 -68.70
C SER A 447 -25.35 31.02 -69.60
N LEU A 448 -26.53 30.73 -69.05
CA LEU A 448 -27.61 30.10 -69.81
C LEU A 448 -28.17 31.07 -70.86
N CYS A 449 -27.93 30.79 -72.15
CA CYS A 449 -28.47 31.60 -73.23
C CYS A 449 -29.91 31.21 -73.56
N TRP A 450 -30.21 29.92 -73.68
CA TRP A 450 -31.56 29.44 -73.99
C TRP A 450 -31.87 28.16 -73.21
N ARG A 451 -33.05 28.07 -72.59
CA ARG A 451 -33.64 26.82 -72.11
C ARG A 451 -35.00 26.67 -72.75
N ALA A 452 -35.22 25.59 -73.48
CA ALA A 452 -36.42 25.40 -74.28
C ALA A 452 -37.71 25.44 -73.44
N THR A 453 -37.71 24.81 -72.25
CA THR A 453 -38.89 24.86 -71.36
C THR A 453 -39.12 26.22 -70.67
N ARG A 454 -38.09 27.07 -70.55
CA ARG A 454 -38.17 28.40 -69.92
C ARG A 454 -38.52 29.48 -70.95
N ASP A 455 -37.84 29.46 -72.08
CA ASP A 455 -37.82 30.54 -73.07
C ASP A 455 -38.71 30.25 -74.28
N GLY A 456 -39.12 28.99 -74.49
CA GLY A 456 -39.93 28.54 -75.62
C GLY A 456 -39.15 27.65 -76.61
N TRP A 457 -39.87 26.79 -77.32
CA TRP A 457 -39.31 25.75 -78.20
C TRP A 457 -39.07 26.18 -79.65
N ALA A 458 -39.45 27.40 -80.01
CA ALA A 458 -39.27 27.92 -81.37
C ALA A 458 -37.78 28.18 -81.65
N SER A 459 -37.29 27.77 -82.83
CA SER A 459 -35.92 28.04 -83.29
C SER A 459 -35.61 29.54 -83.29
N SER A 460 -36.61 30.38 -83.60
CA SER A 460 -36.48 31.84 -83.56
C SER A 460 -36.14 32.38 -82.16
N THR A 461 -36.63 31.75 -81.10
CA THR A 461 -36.30 32.11 -79.71
C THR A 461 -34.87 31.70 -79.36
N PHE A 462 -34.45 30.50 -79.77
CA PHE A 462 -33.06 30.05 -79.64
C PHE A 462 -32.09 31.04 -80.31
N HIS A 463 -32.32 31.38 -81.57
CA HIS A 463 -31.47 32.32 -82.31
C HIS A 463 -31.47 33.71 -81.68
N SER A 464 -32.63 34.24 -81.30
CA SER A 464 -32.71 35.55 -80.61
C SER A 464 -31.89 35.59 -79.31
N ASN A 465 -31.74 34.45 -78.64
CA ASN A 465 -31.06 34.36 -77.36
C ASN A 465 -29.58 33.94 -77.44
N CYS A 466 -29.20 33.13 -78.43
CA CYS A 466 -27.89 32.49 -78.51
C CYS A 466 -27.06 32.92 -79.72
N ASP A 467 -27.61 33.62 -80.71
CA ASP A 467 -26.81 34.23 -81.78
C ASP A 467 -25.82 35.26 -81.21
N ASN A 468 -24.70 35.43 -81.91
CA ASN A 468 -23.52 36.21 -81.49
C ASN A 468 -22.83 35.70 -80.20
N LYS A 469 -23.23 34.56 -79.65
CA LYS A 469 -22.56 33.92 -78.50
C LYS A 469 -21.70 32.77 -78.97
N LYS A 470 -20.40 32.84 -78.67
CA LYS A 470 -19.45 31.75 -78.89
C LYS A 470 -18.32 31.78 -77.85
N PRO A 471 -17.81 30.62 -77.41
CA PRO A 471 -18.31 29.29 -77.71
C PRO A 471 -19.58 28.96 -76.90
N THR A 472 -20.31 27.91 -77.31
CA THR A 472 -21.53 27.46 -76.64
C THR A 472 -21.54 25.95 -76.38
N VAL A 473 -22.25 25.53 -75.33
CA VAL A 473 -22.53 24.12 -75.00
C VAL A 473 -24.03 23.90 -75.08
N THR A 474 -24.46 23.02 -75.96
CA THR A 474 -25.83 22.50 -76.01
C THR A 474 -25.92 21.24 -75.16
N LEU A 475 -26.92 21.15 -74.30
CA LEU A 475 -27.31 19.98 -73.52
C LEU A 475 -28.73 19.57 -73.92
N VAL A 476 -28.90 18.29 -74.25
CA VAL A 476 -30.16 17.70 -74.69
C VAL A 476 -30.48 16.54 -73.76
N LYS A 477 -31.73 16.50 -73.28
CA LYS A 477 -32.24 15.39 -72.46
C LYS A 477 -33.39 14.69 -73.15
N VAL A 478 -33.27 13.38 -73.35
CA VAL A 478 -34.34 12.50 -73.87
C VAL A 478 -34.54 11.36 -72.87
N GLY A 479 -35.62 11.42 -72.09
CA GLY A 479 -35.84 10.45 -71.00
C GLY A 479 -34.69 10.44 -70.01
N SER A 480 -33.95 9.32 -69.95
CA SER A 480 -32.74 9.18 -69.12
C SER A 480 -31.45 9.56 -69.83
N TYR A 481 -31.45 9.75 -71.15
CA TYR A 481 -30.27 10.02 -71.94
C TYR A 481 -29.92 11.51 -71.92
N ILE A 482 -28.63 11.80 -71.85
CA ILE A 482 -28.07 13.15 -71.78
C ILE A 482 -26.91 13.21 -72.76
N PHE A 483 -27.02 14.10 -73.73
CA PHE A 483 -26.02 14.31 -74.78
C PHE A 483 -26.03 15.76 -75.22
N GLY A 484 -25.20 16.12 -76.19
CA GLY A 484 -25.16 17.48 -76.67
C GLY A 484 -23.96 17.76 -77.55
N GLY A 485 -23.65 19.04 -77.72
CA GLY A 485 -22.53 19.48 -78.54
C GLY A 485 -21.91 20.76 -78.03
N TYR A 486 -20.60 20.86 -78.13
CA TYR A 486 -19.83 22.07 -77.92
C TYR A 486 -19.55 22.71 -79.28
N ALA A 487 -20.07 23.90 -79.51
CA ALA A 487 -19.84 24.68 -80.73
C ALA A 487 -18.85 25.81 -80.44
N THR A 488 -17.76 25.84 -81.21
CA THR A 488 -16.73 26.89 -81.08
C THR A 488 -17.10 28.20 -81.77
N GLU A 489 -18.06 28.14 -82.69
CA GLU A 489 -18.56 29.28 -83.46
C GLU A 489 -20.02 29.60 -83.13
N SER A 490 -20.41 30.82 -83.51
CA SER A 490 -21.74 31.36 -83.19
C SER A 490 -22.81 30.91 -84.19
N TRP A 491 -24.06 30.91 -83.74
CA TRP A 491 -25.24 30.42 -84.46
C TRP A 491 -25.85 31.43 -85.45
N GLU A 492 -25.30 32.65 -85.61
CA GLU A 492 -25.87 33.61 -86.57
C GLU A 492 -25.64 33.21 -88.04
N GLY A 493 -26.55 33.51 -88.97
CA GLY A 493 -26.27 33.41 -90.41
C GLY A 493 -27.38 32.72 -91.18
N SER A 494 -28.06 33.47 -92.04
CA SER A 494 -29.17 32.97 -92.85
C SER A 494 -28.70 31.87 -93.83
N LEU A 495 -29.11 30.62 -93.58
CA LEU A 495 -28.97 29.44 -94.46
C LEU A 495 -27.53 28.93 -94.67
N GLN A 496 -26.64 29.05 -93.68
CA GLN A 496 -25.23 28.67 -93.84
C GLN A 496 -24.77 27.62 -92.84
N SER A 497 -24.26 26.50 -93.36
CA SER A 497 -23.36 25.64 -92.61
C SER A 497 -22.00 26.32 -92.44
N LYS A 498 -21.40 26.17 -91.25
CA LYS A 498 -20.16 26.86 -90.86
C LYS A 498 -19.04 25.90 -90.49
N GLN A 499 -17.81 26.39 -90.72
CA GLN A 499 -16.62 25.83 -90.05
C GLN A 499 -16.68 26.18 -88.58
N ALA A 500 -16.37 25.21 -87.72
CA ALA A 500 -16.30 25.39 -86.27
C ALA A 500 -15.20 24.47 -85.70
N PRO A 501 -13.92 24.70 -86.03
CA PRO A 501 -12.82 23.85 -85.60
C PRO A 501 -12.80 23.73 -84.08
N GLY A 502 -12.53 22.53 -83.57
CA GLY A 502 -12.56 22.21 -82.14
C GLY A 502 -13.93 21.89 -81.56
N SER A 503 -15.01 22.00 -82.36
CA SER A 503 -16.34 21.54 -81.94
C SER A 503 -16.37 20.03 -81.75
N PHE A 504 -17.23 19.56 -80.85
CA PHE A 504 -17.44 18.14 -80.60
C PHE A 504 -18.87 17.85 -80.16
N ILE A 505 -19.38 16.68 -80.53
CA ILE A 505 -20.59 16.10 -79.94
C ILE A 505 -20.17 15.30 -78.70
N PHE A 506 -21.03 15.20 -77.69
CA PHE A 506 -20.76 14.38 -76.52
C PHE A 506 -22.00 13.62 -76.05
N SER A 507 -21.76 12.52 -75.33
CA SER A 507 -22.79 11.83 -74.58
C SER A 507 -22.33 11.65 -73.13
N LEU A 508 -23.19 12.06 -72.19
CA LEU A 508 -23.00 11.87 -70.75
C LEU A 508 -23.73 10.62 -70.24
N ARG A 509 -24.85 10.27 -70.88
CA ARG A 509 -25.60 9.04 -70.64
C ARG A 509 -26.25 8.60 -71.95
N ASN A 510 -25.87 7.42 -72.43
CA ASN A 510 -26.26 6.87 -73.73
C ASN A 510 -27.05 5.57 -73.58
N LYS A 511 -27.63 5.10 -74.69
CA LYS A 511 -28.42 3.86 -74.78
C LYS A 511 -27.64 2.60 -74.43
N GLU A 512 -26.37 2.56 -74.80
CA GLU A 512 -25.51 1.37 -74.69
C GLU A 512 -24.80 1.26 -73.33
N ASN A 513 -25.05 2.21 -72.40
CA ASN A 513 -24.37 2.31 -71.10
C ASN A 513 -22.83 2.42 -71.21
N LEU A 514 -22.33 2.95 -72.33
CA LEU A 514 -20.91 3.29 -72.47
C LEU A 514 -20.54 4.41 -71.50
N PRO A 515 -19.28 4.47 -71.03
CA PRO A 515 -18.78 5.64 -70.30
C PRO A 515 -19.03 6.93 -71.09
N PRO A 516 -19.20 8.08 -70.42
CA PRO A 516 -19.33 9.36 -71.10
C PRO A 516 -18.19 9.58 -72.11
N PHE A 517 -18.51 10.11 -73.28
CA PHE A 517 -17.54 10.31 -74.35
C PHE A 517 -17.72 11.64 -75.08
N LYS A 518 -16.64 12.09 -75.70
CA LYS A 518 -16.63 13.17 -76.68
C LYS A 518 -16.28 12.64 -78.06
N ALA A 519 -16.86 13.25 -79.06
CA ALA A 519 -16.79 12.88 -80.46
C ALA A 519 -16.27 14.09 -81.24
N PRO A 520 -14.97 14.11 -81.57
CA PRO A 520 -14.38 15.25 -82.27
C PRO A 520 -14.85 15.30 -83.73
N LEU A 521 -14.81 16.49 -84.34
CA LEU A 521 -14.89 16.64 -85.79
C LEU A 521 -13.84 15.76 -86.50
N ILE A 522 -14.28 15.03 -87.53
CA ILE A 522 -13.40 14.20 -88.39
C ILE A 522 -12.44 15.09 -89.18
N ASP A 523 -12.96 16.16 -89.80
CA ASP A 523 -12.18 17.18 -90.50
C ASP A 523 -12.40 18.54 -89.83
N GLN A 524 -11.33 19.12 -89.28
CA GLN A 524 -11.38 20.43 -88.61
C GLN A 524 -11.65 21.60 -89.58
N ASN A 525 -11.47 21.39 -90.89
CA ASN A 525 -11.69 22.41 -91.92
C ASN A 525 -13.04 22.27 -92.63
N THR A 526 -13.90 21.33 -92.22
CA THR A 526 -15.20 21.14 -92.87
C THR A 526 -16.10 22.35 -92.67
N ARG A 527 -16.75 22.81 -93.74
CA ARG A 527 -17.80 23.86 -93.67
C ARG A 527 -19.12 23.36 -93.10
N TRP A 528 -19.19 22.08 -92.75
CA TRP A 528 -20.40 21.41 -92.28
C TRP A 528 -20.31 21.06 -90.79
N ALA A 529 -19.53 21.81 -90.00
CA ALA A 529 -19.33 21.49 -88.59
C ALA A 529 -20.58 21.79 -87.76
N ILE A 530 -21.20 22.94 -87.99
CA ILE A 530 -22.49 23.34 -87.42
C ILE A 530 -23.41 23.88 -88.52
N ASP A 531 -24.71 23.77 -88.31
CA ASP A 531 -25.72 24.41 -89.16
C ASP A 531 -26.38 25.56 -88.39
N ALA A 532 -26.24 26.77 -88.95
CA ALA A 532 -26.73 28.03 -88.38
C ALA A 532 -28.04 28.50 -89.05
N GLU A 533 -28.72 27.65 -89.82
CA GLU A 533 -30.00 27.98 -90.44
C GLU A 533 -31.06 28.38 -89.39
N ASN A 534 -31.63 29.58 -89.55
CA ASN A 534 -32.59 30.19 -88.62
C ASN A 534 -33.89 29.40 -88.35
N ARG A 535 -34.17 28.39 -89.17
CA ARG A 535 -35.32 27.48 -89.00
C ARG A 535 -35.00 26.32 -88.07
N TYR A 536 -33.74 26.09 -87.73
CA TYR A 536 -33.30 24.97 -86.90
C TYR A 536 -32.91 25.43 -85.50
N GLY A 537 -33.01 24.53 -84.54
CA GLY A 537 -32.31 24.67 -83.27
C GLY A 537 -30.83 24.27 -83.43
N PRO A 538 -30.11 24.12 -82.30
CA PRO A 538 -28.71 23.70 -82.33
C PRO A 538 -28.50 22.43 -83.17
N SER A 539 -27.69 22.54 -84.22
CA SER A 539 -27.48 21.46 -85.20
C SER A 539 -26.00 21.32 -85.55
N PHE A 540 -25.51 20.08 -85.55
CA PHE A 540 -24.10 19.73 -85.73
C PHE A 540 -23.95 18.72 -86.86
N GLY A 541 -23.00 18.94 -87.78
CA GLY A 541 -22.73 18.05 -88.92
C GLY A 541 -23.55 18.40 -90.17
N GLY A 542 -23.02 18.08 -91.36
CA GLY A 542 -23.74 18.23 -92.63
C GLY A 542 -24.75 17.11 -92.82
N GLY A 543 -26.02 17.43 -93.10
CA GLY A 543 -27.11 16.44 -93.00
C GLY A 543 -27.44 16.02 -91.55
N HIS A 544 -26.77 16.64 -90.58
CA HIS A 544 -26.92 16.57 -89.13
C HIS A 544 -26.58 15.23 -88.45
N ASP A 545 -25.41 15.17 -87.83
CA ASP A 545 -25.06 14.16 -86.82
C ASP A 545 -25.92 14.33 -85.55
N MET A 546 -26.31 15.57 -85.24
CA MET A 546 -27.31 15.92 -84.22
C MET A 546 -28.14 17.11 -84.70
N HIS A 547 -29.45 16.96 -84.72
CA HIS A 547 -30.41 18.00 -85.13
C HIS A 547 -31.50 18.21 -84.08
N ILE A 548 -31.73 19.47 -83.70
CA ILE A 548 -32.90 19.87 -82.93
C ILE A 548 -33.84 20.67 -83.83
N SER A 549 -35.04 20.13 -84.04
CA SER A 549 -36.06 20.73 -84.89
C SER A 549 -36.74 21.95 -84.26
N ASN A 550 -37.35 22.79 -85.09
CA ASN A 550 -38.24 23.85 -84.60
C ASN A 550 -39.43 23.24 -83.85
N ASP A 551 -39.78 23.83 -82.70
CA ASP A 551 -40.89 23.37 -81.85
C ASP A 551 -40.76 21.90 -81.43
N ALA A 552 -39.52 21.44 -81.18
CA ALA A 552 -39.15 20.04 -80.95
C ALA A 552 -39.92 19.32 -79.84
N ALA A 553 -40.56 20.04 -78.91
CA ALA A 553 -41.44 19.43 -77.91
C ALA A 553 -42.83 19.04 -78.45
N SER A 554 -43.16 19.34 -79.70
CA SER A 554 -44.48 19.06 -80.29
C SER A 554 -44.43 18.20 -81.56
N ASN A 555 -43.23 17.77 -81.97
CA ASN A 555 -43.02 16.94 -83.15
C ASN A 555 -41.84 15.97 -82.93
N THR A 556 -41.58 15.09 -83.90
CA THR A 556 -40.48 14.12 -83.87
C THR A 556 -39.43 14.42 -84.95
N GLY A 557 -39.30 15.70 -85.32
CA GLY A 557 -38.38 16.17 -86.37
C GLY A 557 -36.93 16.24 -85.92
N SER A 558 -36.64 16.15 -84.62
CA SER A 558 -35.28 16.07 -84.10
C SER A 558 -34.72 14.67 -84.28
N TYR A 559 -33.47 14.56 -84.71
CA TYR A 559 -32.83 13.28 -84.95
C TYR A 559 -31.32 13.31 -84.70
N THR A 560 -30.73 12.14 -84.51
CA THR A 560 -29.28 11.96 -84.43
C THR A 560 -28.89 10.84 -85.39
N ASP A 561 -28.01 11.13 -86.33
CA ASP A 561 -27.38 10.14 -87.19
C ASP A 561 -25.88 10.30 -87.11
N PHE A 562 -25.32 9.78 -86.04
CA PHE A 562 -23.97 10.09 -85.62
C PHE A 562 -22.92 9.34 -86.47
N ASN A 563 -21.69 9.85 -86.54
CA ASN A 563 -20.53 9.27 -87.26
C ASN A 563 -20.38 9.64 -88.75
N PHE A 564 -20.90 10.81 -89.18
CA PHE A 564 -20.68 11.34 -90.53
C PHE A 564 -19.67 12.47 -90.56
N TYR A 565 -19.83 13.48 -89.69
CA TYR A 565 -18.89 14.60 -89.54
C TYR A 565 -18.20 14.60 -88.18
N TYR A 566 -18.77 13.92 -87.18
CA TYR A 566 -18.20 13.76 -85.85
C TYR A 566 -17.87 12.28 -85.58
N GLN A 567 -16.62 11.99 -85.24
CA GLN A 567 -16.13 10.62 -85.10
C GLN A 567 -16.72 9.97 -83.84
N ALA A 568 -17.52 8.91 -84.02
CA ALA A 568 -17.97 8.08 -82.91
C ALA A 568 -16.79 7.34 -82.26
N PRO A 569 -16.79 7.18 -80.93
CA PRO A 569 -15.76 6.39 -80.24
C PRO A 569 -15.86 4.91 -80.61
N SER A 570 -14.74 4.20 -80.48
CA SER A 570 -14.71 2.75 -80.67
C SER A 570 -15.62 2.05 -79.65
N GLY A 571 -16.44 1.10 -80.12
CA GLY A 571 -17.35 0.33 -79.29
C GLY A 571 -18.82 0.74 -79.34
N VAL A 572 -19.16 1.82 -80.06
CA VAL A 572 -20.57 2.14 -80.38
C VAL A 572 -21.11 1.12 -81.38
N SER A 573 -22.23 0.46 -81.03
CA SER A 573 -22.85 -0.56 -81.86
C SER A 573 -23.85 0.01 -82.87
N ASP A 574 -24.61 1.04 -82.49
CA ASP A 574 -25.59 1.71 -83.36
C ASP A 574 -25.49 3.23 -83.20
N THR A 575 -24.84 3.88 -84.17
CA THR A 575 -24.63 5.32 -84.16
C THR A 575 -25.91 6.12 -84.36
N SER A 576 -26.96 5.53 -84.94
CA SER A 576 -28.25 6.22 -85.16
C SER A 576 -29.07 6.34 -83.87
N SER A 577 -28.81 5.51 -82.85
CA SER A 577 -29.62 5.49 -81.63
C SER A 577 -28.85 5.67 -80.33
N ILE A 578 -27.50 5.71 -80.38
CA ILE A 578 -26.64 5.81 -79.20
C ILE A 578 -26.95 7.03 -78.31
N LEU A 579 -27.21 8.20 -78.91
CA LEU A 579 -27.38 9.45 -78.16
C LEU A 579 -28.77 9.57 -77.52
N ALA A 580 -29.83 9.39 -78.30
CA ALA A 580 -31.21 9.67 -77.88
C ALA A 580 -32.05 8.40 -77.59
N GLY A 581 -31.52 7.21 -77.84
CA GLY A 581 -32.25 5.94 -77.72
C GLY A 581 -32.89 5.47 -79.03
N THR A 582 -33.18 6.39 -79.95
CA THR A 582 -33.81 6.19 -81.27
C THR A 582 -33.26 7.20 -82.27
N TYR A 583 -33.41 6.92 -83.58
CA TYR A 583 -33.00 7.83 -84.67
C TYR A 583 -33.69 9.20 -84.57
N GLN A 584 -35.02 9.21 -84.58
CA GLN A 584 -35.85 10.39 -84.30
C GLN A 584 -36.25 10.40 -82.83
N PHE A 585 -36.32 11.58 -82.23
CA PHE A 585 -36.66 11.74 -80.82
C PHE A 585 -37.38 13.05 -80.54
N GLN A 586 -38.03 13.09 -79.38
CA GLN A 586 -38.64 14.28 -78.80
C GLN A 586 -37.85 14.63 -77.53
N PRO A 587 -37.07 15.73 -77.51
CA PRO A 587 -36.35 16.14 -76.32
C PRO A 587 -37.30 16.59 -75.21
N THR A 588 -37.00 16.19 -73.98
CA THR A 588 -37.69 16.66 -72.76
C THR A 588 -37.16 18.00 -72.27
N GLU A 589 -35.91 18.33 -72.61
CA GLU A 589 -35.30 19.62 -72.32
C GLU A 589 -34.13 19.85 -73.29
N VAL A 590 -33.92 21.11 -73.68
CA VAL A 590 -32.70 21.56 -74.37
C VAL A 590 -32.21 22.83 -73.69
N GLU A 591 -30.94 22.85 -73.31
CA GLU A 591 -30.27 24.02 -72.72
C GLU A 591 -29.06 24.37 -73.57
N VAL A 592 -28.82 25.66 -73.81
CA VAL A 592 -27.62 26.16 -74.47
C VAL A 592 -26.96 27.18 -73.56
N PHE A 593 -25.69 26.94 -73.25
CA PHE A 593 -24.87 27.79 -72.39
C PHE A 593 -23.80 28.49 -73.21
N HIS A 594 -23.62 29.79 -72.98
CA HIS A 594 -22.45 30.50 -73.44
C HIS A 594 -21.32 30.36 -72.42
N ILE A 595 -20.12 30.09 -72.91
CA ILE A 595 -18.92 29.82 -72.11
C ILE A 595 -18.03 31.07 -72.06
N ILE A 596 -17.64 31.51 -70.85
CA ILE A 596 -16.90 32.76 -70.59
C ILE A 596 -15.60 32.52 -69.82
#